data_AF-A0A9E3H366-F1
#
_entry.id   AF-A0A9E3H366-F1
#
_cell.length_a   1.000
_cell.length_b   1.000
_cell.length_c   1.000
_cell.angle_alpha   90.00
_cell.angle_beta   90.00
_cell.angle_gamma   90.00
#
_symmetry.space_group_name_H-M   'P 1'
#
loop_
_entity.id
_entity.type
_entity.pdbx_description
1 polymer ?
#
loop_
_entity_poly.entity_id
_entity_poly.type
_entity_poly.pdbx_seq_one_letter_code
_entity_poly.pdbx_strand_id
1 'polypeptide(L)'
;MRPGSETRALARALAEAPEQRLAKAVALLDALPARGAADALIAPLRGQFRTMGIPRRMNFGRLLMLPLDPVIRDATDWVAASATVPRTALPPLIAAVRAALPDLAVATEAGLQGATDAASATLCLGPGLWSAAVAPLRALAAASPPADLAASWAATGLAARMLAPLARGVAAVLEAAAALRDPTAPEDPIQLVERVLDTAALHGAQPWALVVAAALARAADPAGVALVAIERALSGDPALHQGMEQALAATITGLEQEMQAPIRAAAATASRAARLIETMAPRAGPGCRVALAAFGGRMARTCRARFAAELEANLLVPLRSEPAVTGAPALAALEHVARGLRGFEAAARRIDTGSSYDILLRQAVGAVSAVPGPILERVDRARLVEILAGPEAAMDVLGG
;
A
#
# COMPACT_ATOMS: atom_id res chain seq x y z
N MET A 1 35.75 -13.12 13.21
CA MET A 1 35.22 -12.73 11.88
C MET A 1 34.04 -11.79 12.06
N ARG A 2 33.99 -10.65 11.36
CA ARG A 2 32.89 -9.67 11.50
C ARG A 2 31.77 -10.03 10.50
N PRO A 3 30.61 -10.57 10.92
CA PRO A 3 29.53 -10.99 10.03
C PRO A 3 28.89 -9.85 9.21
N GLY A 4 29.25 -8.59 9.47
CA GLY A 4 28.68 -7.41 8.79
C GLY A 4 29.28 -7.06 7.42
N SER A 5 30.45 -7.58 7.01
CA SER A 5 31.03 -7.25 5.69
C SER A 5 30.48 -8.15 4.57
N GLU A 6 30.36 -9.45 4.83
CA GLU A 6 29.83 -10.44 3.88
C GLU A 6 28.35 -10.21 3.58
N THR A 7 27.55 -9.93 4.61
CA THR A 7 26.13 -9.59 4.48
C THR A 7 25.91 -8.33 3.64
N ARG A 8 26.77 -7.31 3.79
CA ARG A 8 26.73 -6.09 2.95
C ARG A 8 27.17 -6.34 1.51
N ALA A 9 28.19 -7.18 1.29
CA ALA A 9 28.64 -7.55 -0.05
C ALA A 9 27.54 -8.34 -0.80
N LEU A 10 26.89 -9.29 -0.12
CA LEU A 10 25.77 -10.05 -0.65
C LEU A 10 24.57 -9.15 -0.99
N ALA A 11 24.23 -8.19 -0.12
CA ALA A 11 23.16 -7.24 -0.38
C ALA A 11 23.42 -6.39 -1.63
N ARG A 12 24.67 -5.94 -1.85
CA ARG A 12 25.05 -5.22 -3.07
C ARG A 12 24.98 -6.11 -4.32
N ALA A 13 25.53 -7.33 -4.23
CA ALA A 13 25.50 -8.27 -5.34
C ALA A 13 24.07 -8.64 -5.75
N LEU A 14 23.14 -8.72 -4.79
CA LEU A 14 21.72 -8.89 -5.06
C LEU A 14 21.10 -7.64 -5.69
N ALA A 15 21.44 -6.43 -5.22
CA ALA A 15 20.92 -5.19 -5.78
C ALA A 15 21.31 -4.97 -7.27
N GLU A 16 22.44 -5.52 -7.70
CA GLU A 16 22.94 -5.44 -9.08
C GLU A 16 22.52 -6.65 -9.94
N ALA A 17 21.88 -7.66 -9.36
CA ALA A 17 21.53 -8.88 -10.07
C ALA A 17 20.35 -8.67 -11.04
N PRO A 18 20.34 -9.33 -12.21
CA PRO A 18 19.19 -9.34 -13.11
C PRO A 18 17.90 -9.81 -12.42
N GLU A 19 16.76 -9.25 -12.81
CA GLU A 19 15.44 -9.50 -12.21
C GLU A 19 15.11 -10.99 -12.05
N GLN A 20 15.43 -11.81 -13.06
CA GLN A 20 15.21 -13.26 -13.00
C GLN A 20 16.01 -13.95 -11.88
N ARG A 21 17.23 -13.49 -11.59
CA ARG A 21 18.05 -14.03 -10.49
C ARG A 21 17.52 -13.54 -9.15
N LEU A 22 17.07 -12.29 -9.07
CA LEU A 22 16.42 -11.75 -7.88
C LEU A 22 15.14 -12.50 -7.55
N ALA A 23 14.30 -12.80 -8.54
CA ALA A 23 13.08 -13.59 -8.37
C ALA A 23 13.39 -14.99 -7.83
N LYS A 24 14.41 -15.67 -8.37
CA LYS A 24 14.87 -16.98 -7.88
C LYS A 24 15.41 -16.90 -6.45
N ALA A 25 16.20 -15.89 -6.13
CA ALA A 25 16.74 -15.68 -4.79
C ALA A 25 15.60 -15.45 -3.77
N VAL A 26 14.62 -14.61 -4.10
CA VAL A 26 13.43 -14.38 -3.27
C VAL A 26 12.63 -15.68 -3.08
N ALA A 27 12.41 -16.45 -4.15
CA ALA A 27 11.70 -17.73 -4.05
C ALA A 27 12.41 -18.75 -3.15
N LEU A 28 13.74 -18.80 -3.19
CA LEU A 28 14.54 -19.67 -2.31
C LEU A 28 14.46 -19.21 -0.84
N LEU A 29 14.58 -17.90 -0.60
CA LEU A 29 14.45 -17.32 0.75
C LEU A 29 13.04 -17.51 1.30
N ASP A 30 12.03 -17.47 0.43
CA ASP A 30 10.63 -17.72 0.77
C ASP A 30 10.36 -19.19 1.16
N ALA A 31 11.19 -20.13 0.71
CA ALA A 31 11.09 -21.55 1.04
C ALA A 31 11.81 -21.93 2.35
N LEU A 32 12.58 -21.02 2.97
CA LEU A 32 13.30 -21.32 4.21
C LEU A 32 12.35 -21.42 5.41
N PRO A 33 12.45 -22.47 6.25
CA PRO A 33 11.61 -22.64 7.43
C PRO A 33 11.90 -21.61 8.54
N ALA A 34 13.12 -21.08 8.62
CA ALA A 34 13.52 -20.04 9.57
C ALA A 34 13.97 -18.77 8.84
N ARG A 35 13.07 -17.79 8.73
CA ARG A 35 13.29 -16.57 7.93
C ARG A 35 14.07 -15.45 8.62
N GLY A 36 14.30 -15.49 9.93
CA GLY A 36 14.81 -14.33 10.69
C GLY A 36 16.08 -13.68 10.09
N ALA A 37 17.12 -14.46 9.82
CA ALA A 37 18.37 -13.96 9.22
C ALA A 37 18.22 -13.58 7.74
N ALA A 38 17.41 -14.34 7.00
CA ALA A 38 17.09 -14.08 5.59
C ALA A 38 16.31 -12.76 5.41
N ASP A 39 15.37 -12.46 6.30
CA ASP A 39 14.59 -11.23 6.28
C ASP A 39 15.44 -10.00 6.54
N ALA A 40 16.45 -10.09 7.40
CA ALA A 40 17.41 -9.01 7.64
C ALA A 40 18.26 -8.72 6.39
N LEU A 41 18.66 -9.77 5.65
CA LEU A 41 19.37 -9.63 4.37
C LEU A 41 18.51 -8.98 3.28
N ILE A 42 17.23 -9.32 3.23
CA ILE A 42 16.28 -8.80 2.22
C ILE A 42 15.78 -7.40 2.58
N ALA A 43 15.79 -7.01 3.86
CA ALA A 43 15.18 -5.75 4.32
C ALA A 43 15.54 -4.52 3.45
N PRO A 44 16.81 -4.30 3.06
CA PRO A 44 17.19 -3.17 2.20
C PRO A 44 16.64 -3.25 0.76
N LEU A 45 16.42 -4.46 0.25
CA LEU A 45 15.98 -4.72 -1.13
C LEU A 45 14.44 -4.73 -1.27
N ARG A 46 13.70 -4.65 -0.16
CA ARG A 46 12.22 -4.74 -0.18
C ARG A 46 11.58 -3.67 -1.06
N GLY A 47 12.15 -2.46 -1.09
CA GLY A 47 11.68 -1.38 -1.97
C GLY A 47 11.80 -1.75 -3.44
N GLN A 48 12.97 -2.26 -3.84
CA GLN A 48 13.22 -2.72 -5.21
C GLN A 48 12.31 -3.90 -5.59
N PHE A 49 12.14 -4.89 -4.70
CA PHE A 49 11.23 -6.02 -4.93
C PHE A 49 9.78 -5.59 -5.12
N ARG A 50 9.34 -4.55 -4.40
CA ARG A 50 8.00 -3.97 -4.60
C ARG A 50 7.89 -3.32 -5.97
N THR A 51 8.92 -2.60 -6.42
CA THR A 51 8.95 -1.94 -7.73
C THR A 51 8.99 -2.94 -8.88
N MET A 52 9.76 -4.02 -8.75
CA MET A 52 9.84 -5.08 -9.77
C MET A 52 8.59 -5.98 -9.80
N GLY A 53 7.67 -5.84 -8.84
CA GLY A 53 6.45 -6.65 -8.82
C GLY A 53 6.71 -8.16 -8.67
N ILE A 54 7.88 -8.56 -8.16
CA ILE A 54 8.21 -9.99 -7.98
C ILE A 54 7.18 -10.59 -7.02
N PRO A 55 6.33 -11.53 -7.48
CA PRO A 55 5.30 -12.12 -6.66
C PRO A 55 5.97 -12.92 -5.55
N ARG A 56 5.72 -12.53 -4.30
CA ARG A 56 6.19 -13.31 -3.14
C ARG A 56 5.29 -14.51 -2.94
N ARG A 57 5.89 -15.63 -2.56
CA ARG A 57 5.12 -16.85 -2.30
C ARG A 57 4.17 -16.61 -1.12
N MET A 58 2.91 -16.95 -1.32
CA MET A 58 1.92 -16.94 -0.24
C MET A 58 2.22 -18.08 0.74
N ASN A 59 2.23 -17.77 2.03
CA ASN A 59 2.38 -18.75 3.11
C ASN A 59 1.32 -18.49 4.18
N PHE A 60 1.16 -19.40 5.14
CA PHE A 60 0.16 -19.27 6.20
C PHE A 60 0.19 -17.91 6.90
N GLY A 61 1.37 -17.45 7.32
CA GLY A 61 1.51 -16.18 8.04
C GLY A 61 1.14 -14.97 7.18
N ARG A 62 1.50 -14.97 5.90
CA ARG A 62 1.14 -13.91 4.94
C ARG A 62 -0.35 -13.92 4.63
N LEU A 63 -0.96 -15.09 4.46
CA LEU A 63 -2.40 -15.19 4.25
C LEU A 63 -3.15 -14.70 5.50
N LEU A 64 -2.72 -15.12 6.69
CA LEU A 64 -3.31 -14.73 7.97
C LEU A 64 -3.23 -13.20 8.18
N MET A 65 -2.09 -12.58 7.89
CA MET A 65 -1.89 -11.13 8.11
C MET A 65 -2.27 -10.25 6.92
N LEU A 66 -2.70 -10.82 5.79
CA LEU A 66 -3.05 -10.08 4.58
C LEU A 66 -4.06 -8.94 4.84
N PRO A 67 -5.12 -9.10 5.66
CA PRO A 67 -6.04 -8.00 5.95
C PRO A 67 -5.37 -6.80 6.63
N LEU A 68 -4.29 -7.04 7.39
CA LEU A 68 -3.56 -6.02 8.12
C LEU A 68 -2.47 -5.33 7.30
N ASP A 69 -2.09 -5.86 6.13
CA ASP A 69 -0.98 -5.33 5.30
C ASP A 69 -0.90 -3.79 5.22
N PRO A 70 -2.00 -3.06 4.98
CA PRO A 70 -1.94 -1.60 4.86
C PRO A 70 -1.67 -0.86 6.18
N VAL A 71 -1.99 -1.50 7.31
CA VAL A 71 -1.83 -0.95 8.66
C VAL A 71 -0.61 -1.52 9.38
N ILE A 72 0.23 -2.34 8.71
CA ILE A 72 1.52 -2.76 9.24
C ILE A 72 2.52 -1.60 9.09
N ARG A 73 3.29 -1.32 10.15
CA ARG A 73 4.36 -0.31 10.17
C ARG A 73 5.66 -0.91 10.66
N ASP A 74 6.78 -0.25 10.34
CA ASP A 74 8.04 -0.60 10.99
C ASP A 74 7.94 -0.29 12.50
N ALA A 75 8.65 -1.06 13.32
CA ALA A 75 8.63 -0.84 14.76
C ALA A 75 9.25 0.51 15.15
N THR A 76 10.18 1.05 14.36
CA THR A 76 10.79 2.37 14.61
C THR A 76 9.82 3.53 14.39
N ASP A 77 8.87 3.35 13.47
CA ASP A 77 7.92 4.38 13.06
C ASP A 77 6.56 4.22 13.77
N TRP A 78 6.41 3.14 14.54
CA TRP A 78 5.17 2.79 15.20
C TRP A 78 5.02 3.52 16.54
N VAL A 79 3.84 4.06 16.78
CA VAL A 79 3.48 4.74 18.03
C VAL A 79 2.39 3.95 18.73
N ALA A 80 2.51 3.82 20.05
CA ALA A 80 1.47 3.22 20.88
C ALA A 80 0.14 3.97 20.71
N ALA A 81 -0.97 3.24 20.71
CA ALA A 81 -2.31 3.75 20.42
C ALA A 81 -2.54 4.29 18.99
N SER A 82 -1.58 4.19 18.07
CA SER A 82 -1.88 4.40 16.65
C SER A 82 -2.79 3.29 16.11
N ALA A 83 -3.56 3.59 15.06
CA ALA A 83 -4.35 2.61 14.30
C ALA A 83 -3.47 1.78 13.35
N THR A 84 -2.32 1.30 13.84
CA THR A 84 -1.35 0.49 13.08
C THR A 84 -0.76 -0.61 13.95
N VAL A 85 -0.18 -1.63 13.31
CA VAL A 85 0.46 -2.78 13.98
C VAL A 85 1.95 -2.78 13.66
N PRO A 86 2.84 -2.87 14.67
CA PRO A 86 4.27 -2.94 14.41
C PRO A 86 4.61 -4.31 13.84
N ARG A 87 5.43 -4.33 12.78
CA ARG A 87 5.81 -5.57 12.07
C ARG A 87 6.44 -6.62 12.99
N THR A 88 7.17 -6.19 14.02
CA THR A 88 7.81 -7.08 15.01
C THR A 88 6.80 -7.85 15.86
N ALA A 89 5.56 -7.39 15.99
CA ALA A 89 4.51 -8.12 16.71
C ALA A 89 3.91 -9.28 15.90
N LEU A 90 4.08 -9.30 14.57
CA LEU A 90 3.39 -10.29 13.73
C LEU A 90 3.91 -11.72 13.94
N PRO A 91 5.23 -12.00 13.97
CA PRO A 91 5.72 -13.37 14.16
C PRO A 91 5.19 -14.08 15.42
N PRO A 92 5.23 -13.50 16.64
CA PRO A 92 4.69 -14.17 17.81
C PRO A 92 3.17 -14.38 17.74
N LEU A 93 2.42 -13.44 17.15
CA LEU A 93 0.97 -13.60 16.95
C LEU A 93 0.64 -14.71 15.94
N ILE A 94 1.38 -14.80 14.84
CA ILE A 94 1.24 -15.87 13.85
C ILE A 94 1.57 -17.23 14.49
N ALA A 95 2.64 -17.31 15.28
CA ALA A 95 3.04 -18.53 15.98
C ALA A 95 1.96 -18.98 16.98
N ALA A 96 1.39 -18.05 17.74
CA ALA A 96 0.32 -18.34 18.69
C ALA A 96 -0.93 -18.90 17.99
N VAL A 97 -1.37 -18.29 16.87
CA VAL A 97 -2.50 -18.78 16.08
C VAL A 97 -2.22 -20.16 15.49
N ARG A 98 -1.01 -20.37 14.95
CA ARG A 98 -0.60 -21.67 14.40
C ARG A 98 -0.60 -22.77 15.47
N ALA A 99 -0.08 -22.48 16.66
CA ALA A 99 -0.05 -23.43 17.77
C ALA A 99 -1.46 -23.78 18.27
N ALA A 100 -2.39 -22.82 18.24
CA ALA A 100 -3.79 -23.04 18.61
C ALA A 100 -4.61 -23.78 17.55
N LEU A 101 -4.19 -23.74 16.27
CA LEU A 101 -4.91 -24.29 15.13
C LEU A 101 -4.01 -25.16 14.22
N PRO A 102 -3.38 -26.23 14.75
CA PRO A 102 -2.36 -26.98 14.01
C PRO A 102 -2.90 -27.63 12.73
N ASP A 103 -4.07 -28.26 12.79
CA ASP A 103 -4.68 -28.94 11.63
C ASP A 103 -5.06 -27.96 10.52
N LEU A 104 -5.65 -26.81 10.90
CA LEU A 104 -5.99 -25.76 9.94
C LEU A 104 -4.73 -25.14 9.33
N ALA A 105 -3.65 -24.99 10.09
CA ALA A 105 -2.39 -24.50 9.56
C ALA A 105 -1.79 -25.46 8.52
N VAL A 106 -1.79 -26.76 8.80
CA VAL A 106 -1.35 -27.80 7.84
C VAL A 106 -2.23 -27.80 6.58
N ALA A 107 -3.56 -27.79 6.74
CA ALA A 107 -4.49 -27.75 5.62
C ALA A 107 -4.34 -26.49 4.77
N THR A 108 -4.15 -25.33 5.41
CA THR A 108 -3.92 -24.06 4.72
C THR A 108 -2.61 -24.10 3.92
N GLU A 109 -1.52 -24.62 4.49
CA GLU A 109 -0.24 -24.71 3.78
C GLU A 109 -0.31 -25.66 2.59
N ALA A 110 -0.99 -26.81 2.74
CA ALA A 110 -1.25 -27.71 1.62
C ALA A 110 -2.07 -27.01 0.51
N GLY A 111 -3.13 -26.29 0.88
CA GLY A 111 -3.93 -25.51 -0.06
C GLY A 111 -3.13 -24.42 -0.78
N LEU A 112 -2.23 -23.74 -0.07
CA LEU A 112 -1.34 -22.71 -0.65
C LEU A 112 -0.30 -23.28 -1.62
N GLN A 113 0.13 -24.52 -1.44
CA GLN A 113 1.02 -25.20 -2.39
C GLN A 113 0.31 -25.55 -3.71
N GLY A 114 -1.00 -25.84 -3.64
CA GLY A 114 -1.82 -26.15 -4.81
C GLY A 114 -2.41 -24.94 -5.53
N ALA A 115 -2.34 -23.74 -4.95
CA ALA A 115 -2.93 -22.54 -5.54
C ALA A 115 -2.14 -22.03 -6.75
N THR A 116 -2.86 -21.71 -7.83
CA THR A 116 -2.28 -21.17 -9.07
C THR A 116 -1.80 -19.73 -8.93
N ASP A 117 -2.45 -18.95 -8.07
CA ASP A 117 -2.12 -17.56 -7.79
C ASP A 117 -2.57 -17.14 -6.37
N ALA A 118 -2.02 -16.01 -5.92
CA ALA A 118 -2.28 -15.48 -4.58
C ALA A 118 -3.72 -14.96 -4.39
N ALA A 119 -4.39 -14.51 -5.46
CA ALA A 119 -5.75 -13.97 -5.37
C ALA A 119 -6.76 -15.08 -5.13
N SER A 120 -6.65 -16.18 -5.88
CA SER A 120 -7.43 -17.41 -5.70
C SER A 120 -7.22 -18.00 -4.31
N ALA A 121 -5.95 -18.13 -3.87
CA ALA A 121 -5.63 -18.57 -2.51
C ALA A 121 -6.29 -17.69 -1.43
N THR A 122 -6.24 -16.37 -1.60
CA THR A 122 -6.84 -15.42 -0.67
C THR A 122 -8.35 -15.59 -0.60
N LEU A 123 -9.01 -15.76 -1.76
CA LEU A 123 -10.46 -15.91 -1.83
C LEU A 123 -10.95 -17.21 -1.20
N CYS A 124 -10.25 -18.33 -1.48
CA CYS A 124 -10.69 -19.66 -1.06
C CYS A 124 -10.30 -20.01 0.40
N LEU A 125 -9.10 -19.62 0.83
CA LEU A 125 -8.55 -20.04 2.13
C LEU A 125 -8.63 -18.92 3.19
N GLY A 126 -8.65 -17.66 2.76
CA GLY A 126 -8.61 -16.49 3.64
C GLY A 126 -9.77 -16.44 4.64
N PRO A 127 -11.04 -16.41 4.21
CA PRO A 127 -12.17 -16.20 5.11
C PRO A 127 -12.25 -17.22 6.26
N GLY A 128 -12.04 -18.51 5.95
CA GLY A 128 -12.02 -19.57 6.95
C GLY A 128 -10.87 -19.43 7.94
N LEU A 129 -9.67 -19.13 7.46
CA LEU A 129 -8.50 -18.90 8.30
C LEU A 129 -8.68 -17.67 9.21
N TRP A 130 -9.13 -16.55 8.66
CA TRP A 130 -9.29 -15.30 9.40
C TRP A 130 -10.34 -15.44 10.50
N SER A 131 -11.50 -16.04 10.19
CA SER A 131 -12.55 -16.33 11.17
C SER A 131 -12.04 -17.24 12.30
N ALA A 132 -11.37 -18.35 11.97
CA ALA A 132 -10.86 -19.28 12.96
C ALA A 132 -9.78 -18.67 13.88
N ALA A 133 -8.96 -17.75 13.36
CA ALA A 133 -7.90 -17.10 14.12
C ALA A 133 -8.39 -16.10 15.19
N VAL A 134 -9.65 -15.64 15.11
CA VAL A 134 -10.21 -14.66 16.05
C VAL A 134 -10.20 -15.18 17.48
N ALA A 135 -10.66 -16.42 17.71
CA ALA A 135 -10.79 -16.97 19.06
C ALA A 135 -9.44 -17.13 19.79
N PRO A 136 -8.38 -17.73 19.18
CA PRO A 136 -7.05 -17.76 19.79
C PRO A 136 -6.48 -16.39 20.13
N LEU A 137 -6.65 -15.40 19.26
CA LEU A 137 -6.17 -14.03 19.51
C LEU A 137 -6.94 -13.33 20.63
N ARG A 138 -8.25 -13.54 20.73
CA ARG A 138 -9.07 -13.04 21.84
C ARG A 138 -8.68 -13.70 23.17
N ALA A 139 -8.44 -15.01 23.17
CA ALA A 139 -7.96 -15.73 24.36
C ALA A 139 -6.60 -15.19 24.82
N LEU A 140 -5.69 -14.95 23.89
CA LEU A 140 -4.40 -14.32 24.15
C LEU A 140 -4.52 -12.90 24.73
N ALA A 141 -5.54 -12.15 24.32
CA ALA A 141 -5.81 -10.81 24.86
C ALA A 141 -6.45 -10.81 26.26
N ALA A 142 -6.98 -11.95 26.71
CA ALA A 142 -7.67 -12.10 28.00
C ALA A 142 -6.82 -12.80 29.07
N ALA A 143 -5.85 -13.61 28.67
CA ALA A 143 -5.02 -14.41 29.57
C ALA A 143 -3.56 -13.92 29.62
N SER A 144 -2.82 -14.40 30.63
CA SER A 144 -1.36 -14.25 30.62
C SER A 144 -0.77 -15.10 29.48
N PRO A 145 0.21 -14.57 28.71
CA PRO A 145 0.79 -15.33 27.62
C PRO A 145 1.54 -16.56 28.15
N PRO A 146 1.51 -17.69 27.41
CA PRO A 146 2.41 -18.82 27.62
C PRO A 146 3.89 -18.38 27.68
N ALA A 147 4.73 -19.12 28.41
CA ALA A 147 6.12 -18.72 28.67
C ALA A 147 6.97 -18.58 27.40
N ASP A 148 6.77 -19.46 26.43
CA ASP A 148 7.40 -19.43 25.11
C ASP A 148 6.97 -18.18 24.31
N LEU A 149 5.68 -17.85 24.33
CA LEU A 149 5.16 -16.64 23.70
C LEU A 149 5.67 -15.38 24.40
N ALA A 150 5.76 -15.38 25.74
CA ALA A 150 6.31 -14.27 26.51
C ALA A 150 7.78 -14.01 26.15
N ALA A 151 8.59 -15.07 26.01
CA ALA A 151 9.98 -14.96 25.56
C ALA A 151 10.08 -14.43 24.11
N SER A 152 9.26 -14.95 23.19
CA SER A 152 9.21 -14.46 21.81
C SER A 152 8.75 -13.00 21.73
N TRP A 153 7.78 -12.60 22.56
CA TRP A 153 7.30 -11.23 22.66
C TRP A 153 8.38 -10.29 23.18
N ALA A 154 9.14 -10.70 24.20
CA ALA A 154 10.26 -9.90 24.72
C ALA A 154 11.30 -9.60 23.63
N ALA A 155 11.56 -10.55 22.71
CA ALA A 155 12.47 -10.37 21.58
C ALA A 155 11.98 -9.35 20.54
N THR A 156 10.69 -8.95 20.58
CA THR A 156 10.16 -7.89 19.68
C THR A 156 10.59 -6.49 20.10
N GLY A 157 11.07 -6.31 21.34
CA GLY A 157 11.35 -5.01 21.95
C GLY A 157 10.10 -4.23 22.40
N LEU A 158 8.89 -4.77 22.21
CA LEU A 158 7.65 -4.14 22.63
C LEU A 158 7.38 -4.40 24.12
N ALA A 159 6.76 -3.42 24.80
CA ALA A 159 6.35 -3.61 26.18
C ALA A 159 5.32 -4.75 26.30
N ALA A 160 5.41 -5.57 27.36
CA ALA A 160 4.50 -6.70 27.59
C ALA A 160 3.02 -6.29 27.60
N ARG A 161 2.71 -5.10 28.15
CA ARG A 161 1.36 -4.51 28.18
C ARG A 161 0.74 -4.27 26.80
N MET A 162 1.54 -4.26 25.73
CA MET A 162 1.05 -4.05 24.36
C MET A 162 0.53 -5.33 23.71
N LEU A 163 0.81 -6.51 24.28
CA LEU A 163 0.37 -7.78 23.70
C LEU A 163 -1.15 -7.87 23.58
N ALA A 164 -1.86 -7.64 24.69
CA ALA A 164 -3.32 -7.78 24.71
C ALA A 164 -4.05 -6.76 23.80
N PRO A 165 -3.72 -5.44 23.81
CA PRO A 165 -4.32 -4.49 22.87
C PRO A 165 -4.05 -4.83 21.39
N LEU A 166 -2.83 -5.27 21.06
CA LEU A 166 -2.48 -5.65 19.69
C LEU A 166 -3.22 -6.93 19.27
N ALA A 167 -3.21 -7.98 20.10
CA ALA A 167 -3.93 -9.22 19.80
C ALA A 167 -5.44 -8.97 19.59
N ARG A 168 -6.05 -8.11 20.40
CA ARG A 168 -7.45 -7.69 20.26
C ARG A 168 -7.71 -6.91 18.97
N GLY A 169 -6.83 -5.95 18.64
CA GLY A 169 -6.92 -5.21 17.39
C GLY A 169 -6.79 -6.11 16.17
N VAL A 170 -5.80 -7.01 16.16
CA VAL A 170 -5.61 -7.98 15.08
C VAL A 170 -6.85 -8.88 14.94
N ALA A 171 -7.39 -9.41 16.05
CA ALA A 171 -8.61 -10.20 16.03
C ALA A 171 -9.78 -9.44 15.37
N ALA A 172 -9.99 -8.17 15.72
CA ALA A 172 -11.07 -7.36 15.15
C ALA A 172 -10.90 -7.14 13.64
N VAL A 173 -9.68 -6.93 13.15
CA VAL A 173 -9.43 -6.81 11.70
C VAL A 173 -9.67 -8.13 10.97
N LEU A 174 -9.29 -9.27 11.56
CA LEU A 174 -9.53 -10.58 10.94
C LEU A 174 -11.02 -10.92 10.89
N GLU A 175 -11.76 -10.62 11.96
CA GLU A 175 -13.22 -10.78 12.00
C GLU A 175 -13.91 -9.90 10.95
N ALA A 176 -13.53 -8.62 10.87
CA ALA A 176 -14.01 -7.70 9.85
C ALA A 176 -13.72 -8.19 8.43
N ALA A 177 -12.50 -8.69 8.18
CA ALA A 177 -12.10 -9.19 6.88
C ALA A 177 -12.84 -10.46 6.47
N ALA A 178 -13.12 -11.36 7.42
CA ALA A 178 -13.95 -12.54 7.19
C ALA A 178 -15.40 -12.15 6.86
N ALA A 179 -16.00 -11.23 7.64
CA ALA A 179 -17.35 -10.75 7.41
C ALA A 179 -17.52 -10.06 6.05
N LEU A 180 -16.52 -9.25 5.62
CA LEU A 180 -16.51 -8.60 4.30
C LEU A 180 -16.39 -9.57 3.12
N ARG A 181 -16.09 -10.85 3.37
CA ARG A 181 -15.93 -11.90 2.36
C ARG A 181 -16.94 -13.04 2.52
N ASP A 182 -17.87 -12.91 3.46
CA ASP A 182 -18.91 -13.90 3.67
C ASP A 182 -19.89 -13.87 2.48
N PRO A 183 -20.08 -14.98 1.76
CA PRO A 183 -21.03 -15.04 0.64
C PRO A 183 -22.49 -14.88 1.08
N THR A 184 -22.78 -15.00 2.38
CA THR A 184 -24.11 -14.80 2.98
C THR A 184 -24.32 -13.38 3.51
N ALA A 185 -23.32 -12.50 3.37
CA ALA A 185 -23.44 -11.10 3.74
C ALA A 185 -24.56 -10.39 2.95
N PRO A 186 -25.17 -9.31 3.51
CA PRO A 186 -26.10 -8.45 2.80
C PRO A 186 -25.49 -7.97 1.49
N GLU A 187 -26.36 -7.80 0.49
CA GLU A 187 -25.96 -7.30 -0.81
C GLU A 187 -25.54 -5.82 -0.78
N ASP A 188 -26.04 -5.05 0.20
CA ASP A 188 -25.70 -3.64 0.39
C ASP A 188 -24.32 -3.48 1.06
N PRO A 189 -23.30 -2.96 0.33
CA PRO A 189 -21.96 -2.78 0.88
C PRO A 189 -21.92 -1.81 2.08
N ILE A 190 -22.81 -0.83 2.15
CA ILE A 190 -22.83 0.16 3.23
C ILE A 190 -23.28 -0.51 4.54
N GLN A 191 -24.38 -1.26 4.51
CA GLN A 191 -24.87 -2.00 5.67
C GLN A 191 -23.86 -3.06 6.16
N LEU A 192 -23.10 -3.64 5.23
CA LEU A 192 -22.02 -4.56 5.59
C LEU A 192 -20.89 -3.83 6.33
N VAL A 193 -20.47 -2.66 5.86
CA VAL A 193 -19.47 -1.82 6.54
C VAL A 193 -19.97 -1.38 7.93
N GLU A 194 -21.22 -0.91 8.04
CA GLU A 194 -21.84 -0.52 9.30
C GLU A 194 -21.76 -1.64 10.35
N ARG A 195 -22.22 -2.86 9.99
CA ARG A 195 -22.19 -4.02 10.91
C ARG A 195 -20.77 -4.39 11.34
N VAL A 196 -19.80 -4.29 10.43
CA VAL A 196 -18.38 -4.55 10.73
C VAL A 196 -17.84 -3.51 11.72
N LEU A 197 -18.15 -2.23 11.51
CA LEU A 197 -17.72 -1.16 12.40
C LEU A 197 -18.42 -1.24 13.76
N ASP A 198 -19.70 -1.59 13.81
CA ASP A 198 -20.43 -1.81 15.06
C ASP A 198 -19.82 -2.94 15.88
N THR A 199 -19.51 -4.07 15.23
CA THR A 199 -18.85 -5.20 15.89
C THR A 199 -17.49 -4.80 16.44
N ALA A 200 -16.68 -4.05 15.66
CA ALA A 200 -15.39 -3.57 16.12
C ALA A 200 -15.50 -2.58 17.30
N ALA A 201 -16.54 -1.75 17.33
CA ALA A 201 -16.78 -0.79 18.41
C ALA A 201 -17.05 -1.47 19.75
N LEU A 202 -17.68 -2.66 19.76
CA LEU A 202 -17.88 -3.47 20.97
C LEU A 202 -16.55 -3.88 21.65
N HIS A 203 -15.44 -3.86 20.92
CA HIS A 203 -14.12 -4.19 21.44
C HIS A 203 -13.31 -2.97 21.90
N GLY A 204 -13.87 -1.77 21.76
CA GLY A 204 -13.29 -0.49 22.15
C GLY A 204 -12.72 0.32 20.98
N ALA A 205 -12.34 1.56 21.28
CA ALA A 205 -11.92 2.53 20.27
C ALA A 205 -10.67 2.13 19.48
N GLN A 206 -9.69 1.47 20.10
CA GLN A 206 -8.44 1.09 19.42
C GLN A 206 -8.66 -0.03 18.38
N PRO A 207 -9.32 -1.18 18.69
CA PRO A 207 -9.70 -2.15 17.65
C PRO A 207 -10.54 -1.54 16.54
N TRP A 208 -11.51 -0.67 16.90
CA TRP A 208 -12.32 0.04 15.93
C TRP A 208 -11.49 0.90 14.97
N ALA A 209 -10.58 1.72 15.51
CA ALA A 209 -9.69 2.56 14.71
C ALA A 209 -8.83 1.74 13.75
N LEU A 210 -8.32 0.60 14.20
CA LEU A 210 -7.52 -0.31 13.37
C LEU A 210 -8.35 -0.93 12.23
N VAL A 211 -9.60 -1.32 12.50
CA VAL A 211 -10.54 -1.82 11.49
C VAL A 211 -10.86 -0.73 10.47
N VAL A 212 -11.16 0.50 10.90
CA VAL A 212 -11.40 1.64 9.99
C VAL A 212 -10.19 1.89 9.10
N ALA A 213 -8.98 1.95 9.67
CA ALA A 213 -7.76 2.18 8.91
C ALA A 213 -7.51 1.08 7.85
N ALA A 214 -7.72 -0.19 8.23
CA ALA A 214 -7.58 -1.32 7.32
C ALA A 214 -8.66 -1.31 6.22
N ALA A 215 -9.91 -1.00 6.56
CA ALA A 215 -11.01 -0.91 5.62
C ALA A 215 -10.80 0.23 4.61
N LEU A 216 -10.45 1.44 5.08
CA LEU A 216 -10.15 2.59 4.22
C LEU A 216 -9.03 2.29 3.22
N ALA A 217 -7.99 1.57 3.64
CA ALA A 217 -6.87 1.28 2.76
C ALA A 217 -7.17 0.19 1.72
N ARG A 218 -8.16 -0.67 1.94
CA ARG A 218 -8.50 -1.80 1.06
C ARG A 218 -9.76 -1.60 0.23
N ALA A 219 -10.64 -0.68 0.64
CA ALA A 219 -11.91 -0.47 -0.03
C ALA A 219 -11.72 0.03 -1.47
N ALA A 220 -12.56 -0.47 -2.39
CA ALA A 220 -12.69 0.12 -3.72
C ALA A 220 -13.23 1.56 -3.64
N ASP A 221 -14.13 1.80 -2.67
CA ASP A 221 -14.64 3.11 -2.31
C ASP A 221 -14.23 3.49 -0.87
N PRO A 222 -13.03 4.06 -0.66
CA PRO A 222 -12.61 4.52 0.66
C PRO A 222 -13.44 5.70 1.17
N ALA A 223 -14.10 6.46 0.28
CA ALA A 223 -14.94 7.58 0.66
C ALA A 223 -16.23 7.11 1.35
N GLY A 224 -16.90 6.10 0.81
CA GLY A 224 -18.06 5.47 1.45
C GLY A 224 -17.74 4.91 2.84
N VAL A 225 -16.62 4.21 3.00
CA VAL A 225 -16.17 3.72 4.32
C VAL A 225 -15.91 4.87 5.30
N ALA A 226 -15.29 5.95 4.83
CA ALA A 226 -15.02 7.12 5.66
C ALA A 226 -16.32 7.80 6.14
N LEU A 227 -17.34 7.87 5.29
CA LEU A 227 -18.64 8.45 5.65
C LEU A 227 -19.31 7.66 6.77
N VAL A 228 -19.43 6.33 6.61
CA VAL A 228 -20.00 5.45 7.63
C VAL A 228 -19.23 5.57 8.95
N ALA A 229 -17.89 5.58 8.89
CA ALA A 229 -17.06 5.73 10.09
C ALA A 229 -17.24 7.10 10.79
N ILE A 230 -17.36 8.20 10.03
CA ILE A 230 -17.62 9.54 10.57
C ILE A 230 -18.99 9.58 11.24
N GLU A 231 -20.04 9.11 10.57
CA GLU A 231 -21.40 9.12 11.11
C GLU A 231 -21.47 8.32 12.40
N ARG A 232 -20.79 7.17 12.45
CA ARG A 232 -20.71 6.36 13.65
C ARG A 232 -19.94 7.03 14.78
N ALA A 233 -18.82 7.68 14.46
CA ALA A 233 -18.02 8.41 15.45
C ALA A 233 -18.73 9.65 16.01
N LEU A 234 -19.58 10.32 15.21
CA LEU A 234 -20.35 11.50 15.62
C LEU A 234 -21.58 11.14 16.46
N SER A 235 -22.17 9.97 16.22
CA SER A 235 -23.37 9.49 16.92
C SER A 235 -23.07 8.76 18.24
N GLY A 236 -21.79 8.56 18.58
CA GLY A 236 -21.36 7.63 19.62
C GLY A 236 -20.44 8.20 20.69
N ASP A 237 -19.63 7.30 21.23
CA ASP A 237 -18.62 7.52 22.27
C ASP A 237 -17.50 8.46 21.78
N PRO A 238 -17.12 9.52 22.53
CA PRO A 238 -15.96 10.36 22.23
C PRO A 238 -14.68 9.60 21.92
N ALA A 239 -14.50 8.40 22.48
CA ALA A 239 -13.36 7.54 22.17
C ALA A 239 -13.34 7.08 20.69
N LEU A 240 -14.50 6.87 20.06
CA LEU A 240 -14.58 6.55 18.62
C LEU A 240 -14.19 7.74 17.75
N HIS A 241 -14.49 8.96 18.18
CA HIS A 241 -14.02 10.17 17.50
C HIS A 241 -12.49 10.22 17.46
N GLN A 242 -11.84 9.99 18.60
CA GLN A 242 -10.38 9.88 18.67
C GLN A 242 -9.86 8.72 17.81
N GLY A 243 -10.55 7.57 17.83
CA GLY A 243 -10.22 6.43 16.97
C GLY A 243 -10.27 6.78 15.48
N MET A 244 -11.19 7.66 15.07
CA MET A 244 -11.35 8.05 13.67
C MET A 244 -10.19 8.93 13.23
N GLU A 245 -9.76 9.85 14.09
CA GLU A 245 -8.57 10.67 13.85
C GLU A 245 -7.30 9.81 13.73
N GLN A 246 -7.15 8.79 14.59
CA GLN A 246 -6.05 7.83 14.52
C GLN A 246 -6.08 7.01 13.23
N ALA A 247 -7.26 6.53 12.83
CA ALA A 247 -7.44 5.78 11.60
C ALA A 247 -7.09 6.62 10.37
N LEU A 248 -7.60 7.87 10.32
CA LEU A 248 -7.30 8.80 9.26
C LEU A 248 -5.80 9.12 9.17
N ALA A 249 -5.15 9.35 10.32
CA ALA A 249 -3.70 9.58 10.36
C ALA A 249 -2.92 8.37 9.80
N ALA A 250 -3.32 7.15 10.15
CA ALA A 250 -2.71 5.93 9.63
C ALA A 250 -2.91 5.78 8.11
N THR A 251 -4.11 6.08 7.61
CA THR A 251 -4.45 6.06 6.18
C THR A 251 -3.66 7.12 5.40
N ILE A 252 -3.55 8.35 5.92
CA ILE A 252 -2.75 9.44 5.34
C ILE A 252 -1.29 9.00 5.17
N THR A 253 -0.67 8.49 6.22
CA THR A 253 0.71 7.99 6.16
C THR A 253 0.86 6.87 5.13
N GLY A 254 -0.12 5.96 5.02
CA GLY A 254 -0.13 4.90 4.02
C GLY A 254 -0.16 5.44 2.59
N LEU A 255 -1.05 6.41 2.33
CA LEU A 255 -1.14 7.09 1.03
C LEU A 255 0.18 7.80 0.68
N GLU A 256 0.80 8.50 1.62
CA GLU A 256 2.08 9.18 1.41
C GLU A 256 3.21 8.19 1.05
N GLN A 257 3.21 6.99 1.62
CA GLN A 257 4.17 5.92 1.28
C GLN A 257 3.89 5.26 -0.06
N GLU A 258 2.62 5.07 -0.42
CA GLU A 258 2.20 4.53 -1.71
C GLU A 258 2.47 5.50 -2.86
N MET A 259 2.46 6.80 -2.58
CA MET A 259 2.88 7.83 -3.54
C MET A 259 4.34 7.70 -3.96
N GLN A 260 5.15 6.82 -3.34
CA GLN A 260 6.50 6.48 -3.77
C GLN A 260 6.53 5.39 -4.87
N ALA A 261 5.42 4.69 -5.14
CA ALA A 261 5.31 3.69 -6.21
C ALA A 261 5.41 4.30 -7.62
N PRO A 262 5.70 3.53 -8.68
CA PRO A 262 5.78 4.05 -10.06
C PRO A 262 4.60 4.94 -10.46
N ILE A 263 4.83 5.91 -11.37
CA ILE A 263 3.88 7.01 -11.66
C ILE A 263 2.43 6.56 -11.90
N ARG A 264 2.22 5.42 -12.57
CA ARG A 264 0.87 4.86 -12.82
C ARG A 264 0.17 4.41 -11.54
N ALA A 265 0.89 3.72 -10.64
CA ALA A 265 0.35 3.32 -9.35
C ALA A 265 0.16 4.54 -8.43
N ALA A 266 1.05 5.54 -8.53
CA ALA A 266 0.90 6.80 -7.82
C ALA A 266 -0.34 7.59 -8.30
N ALA A 267 -0.76 7.47 -9.56
CA ALA A 267 -1.97 8.13 -10.07
C ALA A 267 -3.24 7.59 -9.39
N ALA A 268 -3.33 6.27 -9.20
CA ALA A 268 -4.42 5.65 -8.45
C ALA A 268 -4.41 6.12 -6.98
N THR A 269 -3.23 6.22 -6.38
CA THR A 269 -3.05 6.72 -5.01
C THR A 269 -3.50 8.19 -4.87
N ALA A 270 -3.08 9.07 -5.78
CA ALA A 270 -3.50 10.46 -5.82
C ALA A 270 -5.02 10.59 -6.00
N SER A 271 -5.62 9.76 -6.87
CA SER A 271 -7.08 9.73 -7.06
C SER A 271 -7.84 9.32 -5.79
N ARG A 272 -7.34 8.32 -5.05
CA ARG A 272 -7.92 7.92 -3.76
C ARG A 272 -7.77 9.02 -2.72
N ALA A 273 -6.59 9.65 -2.63
CA ALA A 273 -6.34 10.77 -1.72
C ALA A 273 -7.28 11.95 -1.99
N ALA A 274 -7.46 12.33 -3.26
CA ALA A 274 -8.38 13.39 -3.67
C ALA A 274 -9.82 13.08 -3.25
N ARG A 275 -10.34 11.89 -3.59
CA ARG A 275 -11.68 11.45 -3.20
C ARG A 275 -11.89 11.46 -1.69
N LEU A 276 -10.88 11.01 -0.92
CA LEU A 276 -10.92 11.03 0.53
C LEU A 276 -11.04 12.47 1.08
N ILE A 277 -10.20 13.39 0.58
CA ILE A 277 -10.22 14.81 0.98
C ILE A 277 -11.57 15.46 0.63
N GLU A 278 -12.01 15.33 -0.63
CA GLU A 278 -13.27 15.90 -1.13
C GLU A 278 -14.47 15.41 -0.31
N THR A 279 -14.48 14.13 0.06
CA THR A 279 -15.60 13.53 0.80
C THR A 279 -15.60 13.92 2.27
N MET A 280 -14.42 13.88 2.91
CA MET A 280 -14.30 14.07 4.35
C MET A 280 -14.27 15.53 4.76
N ALA A 281 -13.60 16.41 4.00
CA ALA A 281 -13.39 17.81 4.42
C ALA A 281 -14.68 18.57 4.78
N PRO A 282 -15.81 18.41 4.05
CA PRO A 282 -17.07 19.08 4.42
C PRO A 282 -17.72 18.57 5.71
N ARG A 283 -17.42 17.32 6.12
CA ARG A 283 -18.07 16.62 7.24
C ARG A 283 -17.17 16.49 8.47
N ALA A 284 -15.87 16.66 8.28
CA ALA A 284 -14.87 16.57 9.34
C ALA A 284 -15.06 17.70 10.37
N GLY A 285 -14.81 17.40 11.65
CA GLY A 285 -14.69 18.42 12.70
C GLY A 285 -13.47 19.34 12.51
N PRO A 286 -13.31 20.43 13.29
CA PRO A 286 -12.25 21.42 13.09
C PRO A 286 -10.83 20.83 13.04
N GLY A 287 -10.47 19.95 13.98
CA GLY A 287 -9.14 19.32 14.01
C GLY A 287 -8.88 18.46 12.79
N CYS A 288 -9.82 17.59 12.46
CA CYS A 288 -9.76 16.74 11.26
C CYS A 288 -9.70 17.57 9.96
N ARG A 289 -10.43 18.68 9.85
CA ARG A 289 -10.34 19.59 8.69
C ARG A 289 -8.94 20.21 8.54
N VAL A 290 -8.33 20.65 9.64
CA VAL A 290 -6.94 21.16 9.62
C VAL A 290 -5.97 20.06 9.19
N ALA A 291 -6.13 18.84 9.70
CA ALA A 291 -5.30 17.69 9.31
C ALA A 291 -5.46 17.34 7.81
N LEU A 292 -6.69 17.32 7.30
CA LEU A 292 -7.00 17.07 5.88
C LEU A 292 -6.46 18.18 4.97
N ALA A 293 -6.58 19.44 5.36
CA ALA A 293 -6.02 20.56 4.60
C ALA A 293 -4.48 20.49 4.56
N ALA A 294 -3.83 20.19 5.70
CA ALA A 294 -2.39 20.00 5.77
C ALA A 294 -1.93 18.81 4.93
N PHE A 295 -2.68 17.70 4.95
CA PHE A 295 -2.46 16.54 4.10
C PHE A 295 -2.61 16.87 2.61
N GLY A 296 -3.69 17.55 2.22
CA GLY A 296 -3.90 18.00 0.83
C GLY A 296 -2.75 18.89 0.34
N GLY A 297 -2.28 19.82 1.17
CA GLY A 297 -1.12 20.65 0.86
C GLY A 297 0.19 19.87 0.71
N ARG A 298 0.44 18.85 1.56
CA ARG A 298 1.61 17.96 1.41
C ARG A 298 1.50 17.11 0.14
N MET A 299 0.34 16.51 -0.11
CA MET A 299 0.07 15.71 -1.29
C MET A 299 0.23 16.51 -2.58
N ALA A 300 -0.30 17.74 -2.64
CA ALA A 300 -0.12 18.62 -3.78
C ALA A 300 1.37 18.87 -4.09
N ARG A 301 2.18 19.17 -3.06
CA ARG A 301 3.64 19.33 -3.21
C ARG A 301 4.31 18.04 -3.70
N THR A 302 4.00 16.90 -3.09
CA THR A 302 4.54 15.59 -3.48
C THR A 302 4.16 15.26 -4.92
N CYS A 303 2.91 15.48 -5.32
CA CYS A 303 2.46 15.23 -6.69
C CYS A 303 3.19 16.11 -7.71
N ARG A 304 3.36 17.41 -7.43
CA ARG A 304 4.11 18.31 -8.33
C ARG A 304 5.57 17.89 -8.46
N ALA A 305 6.25 17.66 -7.34
CA ALA A 305 7.66 17.24 -7.33
C ALA A 305 7.85 15.91 -8.06
N ARG A 306 6.96 14.94 -7.82
CA ARG A 306 7.01 13.65 -8.49
C ARG A 306 6.74 13.75 -9.99
N PHE A 307 5.72 14.49 -10.40
CA PHE A 307 5.42 14.68 -11.81
C PHE A 307 6.61 15.32 -12.56
N ALA A 308 7.20 16.37 -11.98
CA ALA A 308 8.39 17.01 -12.56
C ALA A 308 9.58 16.04 -12.66
N ALA A 309 9.88 15.31 -11.59
CA ALA A 309 10.99 14.34 -11.57
C ALA A 309 10.80 13.21 -12.59
N GLU A 310 9.58 12.68 -12.71
CA GLU A 310 9.26 11.59 -13.64
C GLU A 310 9.22 12.06 -15.09
N LEU A 311 8.71 13.26 -15.33
CA LEU A 311 8.77 13.91 -16.64
C LEU A 311 10.22 14.10 -17.10
N GLU A 312 11.07 14.64 -16.23
CA GLU A 312 12.48 14.85 -16.58
C GLU A 312 13.21 13.51 -16.78
N ALA A 313 13.15 12.61 -15.79
CA ALA A 313 13.95 11.39 -15.77
C ALA A 313 13.53 10.36 -16.82
N ASN A 314 12.22 10.20 -17.06
CA ASN A 314 11.68 9.10 -17.88
C ASN A 314 11.13 9.54 -19.24
N LEU A 315 11.04 10.84 -19.52
CA LEU A 315 10.63 11.34 -20.82
C LEU A 315 11.68 12.26 -21.45
N LEU A 316 12.08 13.35 -20.76
CA LEU A 316 12.93 14.38 -21.37
C LEU A 316 14.41 13.97 -21.47
N VAL A 317 14.98 13.33 -20.44
CA VAL A 317 16.37 12.83 -20.48
C VAL A 317 16.57 11.74 -21.54
N PRO A 318 15.67 10.73 -21.67
CA PRO A 318 15.76 9.75 -22.75
C PRO A 318 15.74 10.37 -24.16
N LEU A 319 14.95 11.43 -24.36
CA LEU A 319 14.89 12.14 -25.64
C LEU A 319 16.16 12.94 -25.98
N ARG A 320 16.96 13.31 -24.96
CA ARG A 320 18.22 14.06 -25.12
C ARG A 320 19.46 13.15 -25.17
N SER A 321 19.35 11.91 -24.68
CA SER A 321 20.48 10.98 -24.61
C SER A 321 20.77 10.36 -25.98
N GLU A 322 22.04 10.23 -26.34
CA GLU A 322 22.49 9.41 -27.47
C GLU A 322 22.76 7.96 -27.03
N PRO A 323 22.50 6.93 -27.87
CA PRO A 323 22.05 7.02 -29.25
C PRO A 323 20.55 7.36 -29.38
N ALA A 324 20.18 7.84 -30.57
CA ALA A 324 18.80 8.15 -30.95
C ALA A 324 17.80 7.09 -30.49
N VAL A 325 16.62 7.54 -30.04
CA VAL A 325 15.44 6.72 -29.73
C VAL A 325 14.90 6.14 -31.04
N THR A 326 15.63 5.16 -31.57
CA THR A 326 15.32 4.55 -32.86
C THR A 326 14.52 3.27 -32.64
N GLY A 327 13.42 3.16 -33.38
CA GLY A 327 12.59 1.96 -33.42
C GLY A 327 11.34 1.98 -32.53
N ALA A 328 10.37 1.18 -32.94
CA ALA A 328 9.05 1.08 -32.31
C ALA A 328 9.07 0.77 -30.79
N PRO A 329 9.96 -0.08 -30.25
CA PRO A 329 9.95 -0.37 -28.81
C PRO A 329 10.29 0.82 -27.93
N ALA A 330 11.27 1.64 -28.36
CA ALA A 330 11.72 2.80 -27.59
C ALA A 330 10.65 3.90 -27.60
N LEU A 331 10.02 4.15 -28.76
CA LEU A 331 8.87 5.04 -28.86
C LEU A 331 7.69 4.57 -27.99
N ALA A 332 7.35 3.28 -28.05
CA ALA A 332 6.26 2.72 -27.25
C ALA A 332 6.50 2.92 -25.74
N ALA A 333 7.76 2.85 -25.29
CA ALA A 333 8.12 3.15 -23.91
C ALA A 333 7.91 4.64 -23.56
N LEU A 334 8.31 5.57 -24.42
CA LEU A 334 8.06 7.00 -24.22
C LEU A 334 6.57 7.33 -24.18
N GLU A 335 5.79 6.78 -25.12
CA GLU A 335 4.34 6.97 -25.11
C GLU A 335 3.69 6.37 -23.85
N HIS A 336 4.19 5.22 -23.38
CA HIS A 336 3.73 4.58 -22.15
C HIS A 336 3.96 5.48 -20.92
N VAL A 337 5.11 6.14 -20.84
CA VAL A 337 5.45 7.13 -19.82
C VAL A 337 4.57 8.37 -19.95
N ALA A 338 4.43 8.94 -21.14
CA ALA A 338 3.60 10.11 -21.41
C ALA A 338 2.13 9.90 -20.99
N ARG A 339 1.54 8.75 -21.35
CA ARG A 339 0.18 8.38 -20.90
C ARG A 339 0.09 8.22 -19.38
N GLY A 340 1.14 7.66 -18.76
CA GLY A 340 1.24 7.55 -17.30
C GLY A 340 1.27 8.90 -16.60
N LEU A 341 2.05 9.85 -17.13
CA LEU A 341 2.14 11.23 -16.64
C LEU A 341 0.79 11.94 -16.76
N ARG A 342 0.07 11.79 -17.87
CA ARG A 342 -1.26 12.39 -18.04
C ARG A 342 -2.31 11.81 -17.11
N GLY A 343 -2.34 10.49 -16.93
CA GLY A 343 -3.21 9.86 -15.95
C GLY A 343 -2.92 10.35 -14.52
N PHE A 344 -1.64 10.55 -14.19
CA PHE A 344 -1.22 11.10 -12.91
C PHE A 344 -1.61 12.56 -12.72
N GLU A 345 -1.41 13.40 -13.73
CA GLU A 345 -1.77 14.81 -13.70
C GLU A 345 -3.28 15.01 -13.52
N ALA A 346 -4.12 14.25 -14.24
CA ALA A 346 -5.56 14.29 -14.10
C ALA A 346 -6.02 13.96 -12.66
N ALA A 347 -5.37 12.98 -12.03
CA ALA A 347 -5.61 12.64 -10.62
C ALA A 347 -5.14 13.75 -9.67
N ALA A 348 -3.96 14.33 -9.92
CA ALA A 348 -3.35 15.34 -9.06
C ALA A 348 -4.07 16.70 -9.11
N ARG A 349 -4.67 17.08 -10.24
CA ARG A 349 -5.49 18.31 -10.37
C ARG A 349 -6.72 18.34 -9.47
N ARG A 350 -7.16 17.19 -8.96
CA ARG A 350 -8.24 17.15 -7.96
C ARG A 350 -7.80 17.63 -6.57
N ILE A 351 -6.49 17.61 -6.31
CA ILE A 351 -5.89 18.05 -5.04
C ILE A 351 -5.40 19.50 -5.14
N ASP A 352 -5.03 19.96 -6.33
CA ASP A 352 -4.33 21.24 -6.55
C ASP A 352 -4.84 21.99 -7.80
N THR A 353 -4.72 23.32 -7.82
CA THR A 353 -5.30 24.23 -8.84
C THR A 353 -4.70 24.11 -10.26
N GLY A 354 -3.78 23.17 -10.52
CA GLY A 354 -3.37 22.78 -11.87
C GLY A 354 -2.28 23.61 -12.56
N SER A 355 -2.12 24.90 -12.24
CA SER A 355 -1.26 25.84 -12.99
C SER A 355 0.20 25.42 -13.16
N SER A 356 0.78 24.73 -12.16
CA SER A 356 2.16 24.22 -12.24
C SER A 356 2.31 23.10 -13.28
N TYR A 357 1.28 22.25 -13.44
CA TYR A 357 1.30 21.17 -14.41
C TYR A 357 1.23 21.70 -15.84
N ASP A 358 0.44 22.76 -16.07
CA ASP A 358 0.35 23.43 -17.37
C ASP A 358 1.70 23.99 -17.84
N ILE A 359 2.49 24.55 -16.92
CA ILE A 359 3.85 25.03 -17.22
C ILE A 359 4.76 23.86 -17.64
N LEU A 360 4.78 22.79 -16.85
CA LEU A 360 5.63 21.63 -17.10
C LEU A 360 5.26 20.91 -18.41
N LEU A 361 3.97 20.78 -18.71
CA LEU A 361 3.49 20.18 -19.96
C LEU A 361 3.85 21.02 -21.17
N ARG A 362 3.71 22.35 -21.11
CA ARG A 362 4.16 23.23 -22.20
C ARG A 362 5.67 23.15 -22.44
N GLN A 363 6.46 23.09 -21.36
CA GLN A 363 7.91 22.87 -21.47
C GLN A 363 8.24 21.52 -22.11
N ALA A 364 7.52 20.46 -21.73
CA ALA A 364 7.69 19.15 -22.33
C ALA A 364 7.35 19.13 -23.82
N VAL A 365 6.22 19.74 -24.22
CA VAL A 365 5.83 19.88 -25.63
C VAL A 365 6.92 20.60 -26.42
N GLY A 366 7.41 21.74 -25.93
CA GLY A 366 8.50 22.46 -26.58
C GLY A 366 9.79 21.62 -26.72
N ALA A 367 10.14 20.85 -25.68
CA ALA A 367 11.29 19.96 -25.71
C ALA A 367 11.12 18.81 -26.72
N VAL A 368 9.95 18.17 -26.77
CA VAL A 368 9.63 17.09 -27.72
C VAL A 368 9.65 17.62 -29.16
N SER A 369 9.03 18.78 -29.41
CA SER A 369 8.99 19.39 -30.74
C SER A 369 10.36 19.80 -31.26
N ALA A 370 11.29 20.16 -30.37
CA ALA A 370 12.67 20.52 -30.71
C ALA A 370 13.59 19.32 -30.98
N VAL A 371 13.15 18.08 -30.75
CA VAL A 371 13.97 16.88 -31.01
C VAL A 371 14.26 16.75 -32.50
N PRO A 372 15.54 16.64 -32.92
CA PRO A 372 15.91 16.47 -34.32
C PRO A 372 15.28 15.22 -34.97
N GLY A 373 14.95 15.32 -36.26
CA GLY A 373 14.37 14.23 -37.06
C GLY A 373 15.10 12.88 -37.00
N PRO A 374 16.45 12.85 -37.03
CA PRO A 374 17.20 11.59 -36.90
C PRO A 374 17.03 10.89 -35.54
N ILE A 375 16.61 11.62 -34.50
CA ILE A 375 16.38 11.09 -33.16
C ILE A 375 14.94 10.61 -33.00
N LEU A 376 13.99 11.39 -33.53
CA LEU A 376 12.56 11.10 -33.45
C LEU A 376 11.84 11.65 -34.69
N GLU A 377 11.11 10.79 -35.40
CA GLU A 377 10.40 11.20 -36.61
C GLU A 377 9.32 12.25 -36.30
N ARG A 378 8.96 13.06 -37.30
CA ARG A 378 7.97 14.14 -37.12
C ARG A 378 6.61 13.62 -36.68
N VAL A 379 6.18 12.48 -37.22
CA VAL A 379 4.92 11.82 -36.85
C VAL A 379 4.96 11.36 -35.39
N ASP A 380 6.09 10.83 -34.94
CA ASP A 380 6.27 10.37 -33.56
C ASP A 380 6.31 11.53 -32.56
N ARG A 381 6.94 12.67 -32.94
CA ARG A 381 6.85 13.92 -32.17
C ARG A 381 5.41 14.38 -32.01
N ALA A 382 4.65 14.45 -33.10
CA ALA A 382 3.25 14.85 -33.07
C ALA A 382 2.42 13.91 -32.17
N ARG A 383 2.65 12.60 -32.23
CA ARG A 383 1.96 11.63 -31.37
C ARG A 383 2.29 11.80 -29.88
N LEU A 384 3.55 12.05 -29.53
CA LEU A 384 3.91 12.33 -28.13
C LEU A 384 3.27 13.65 -27.64
N VAL A 385 3.26 14.68 -28.48
CA VAL A 385 2.59 15.96 -28.17
C VAL A 385 1.08 15.77 -28.02
N GLU A 386 0.45 14.94 -28.85
CA GLU A 386 -0.98 14.59 -28.75
C GLU A 386 -1.30 14.01 -27.37
N ILE A 387 -0.48 13.06 -26.90
CA ILE A 387 -0.67 12.47 -25.58
C ILE A 387 -0.52 13.55 -24.50
N LEU A 388 0.52 14.38 -24.57
CA LEU A 388 0.86 15.34 -23.53
C LEU A 388 -0.11 16.53 -23.44
N ALA A 389 -0.56 17.05 -24.58
CA ALA A 389 -1.26 18.32 -24.66
C ALA A 389 -2.52 18.30 -25.53
N GLY A 390 -2.86 17.16 -26.15
CA GLY A 390 -4.04 17.00 -26.99
C GLY A 390 -3.79 17.20 -28.49
N PRO A 391 -4.80 16.91 -29.33
CA PRO A 391 -4.65 16.84 -30.79
C PRO A 391 -4.32 18.19 -31.45
N GLU A 392 -4.80 19.30 -30.88
CA GLU A 392 -4.56 20.66 -31.40
C GLU A 392 -3.05 20.97 -31.40
N ALA A 393 -2.37 20.75 -30.27
CA ALA A 393 -0.93 20.96 -30.16
C ALA A 393 -0.12 20.02 -31.07
N ALA A 394 -0.63 18.81 -31.35
CA ALA A 394 0.02 17.86 -32.26
C ALA A 394 -0.05 18.32 -33.72
N MET A 395 -1.17 18.93 -34.12
CA MET A 395 -1.33 19.49 -35.47
C MET A 395 -0.33 20.61 -35.75
N ASP A 396 -0.02 21.45 -34.76
CA ASP A 396 0.99 22.51 -34.90
C ASP A 396 2.37 21.94 -35.26
N VAL A 397 2.73 20.76 -34.74
CA VAL A 397 3.98 20.06 -35.06
C VAL A 397 3.99 19.49 -36.48
N LEU A 398 2.83 19.14 -37.03
CA LEU A 398 2.67 18.65 -38.40
C LEU A 398 2.54 19.76 -39.43
N GLY A 399 2.09 20.95 -39.03
CA GLY A 399 1.89 22.11 -39.89
C GLY A 399 3.13 22.99 -40.06
N GLY A 400 3.98 23.08 -39.03
CA GLY A 400 5.27 23.80 -39.08
C GLY A 400 6.42 22.86 -39.37
#